data_AF-A0A1D6Q3U7-F1
#
_entry.id   AF-A0A1D6Q3U7-F1
#
_cell.length_a   1.000
_cell.length_b   1.000
_cell.length_c   1.000
_cell.angle_alpha   90.00
_cell.angle_beta   90.00
_cell.angle_gamma   90.00
#
_symmetry.space_group_name_H-M   'P 1'
#
loop_
_entity.id
_entity.type
_entity.pdbx_description
1 polymer ?
#
loop_
_entity_poly.entity_id
_entity_poly.type
_entity_poly.pdbx_seq_one_letter_code
_entity_poly.pdbx_strand_id
1 'polypeptide(L)'
;MPAMGRSSRACSLLGSTHLLLLLLLSVGSAVAQNGSTWKTLSGKAPAVVAKGGFSGLFPDSSDYAYQFVGISSSPDTTVWCDVRLTKDGAGICLPSINMDNCTIIASVFPQGKKTYKVNGVSTAGWFSVDYTSTVLLQNVSLKQSVLSRTPAYDGLFQINPVENIFTLYKAPAVWLNVQHDSFYSQFKLSMRSYILSLSKQFIVDYISSPEVNFLTSISGRVSKKTKLVFRFLDERSIEPSTNQTYGSMLKNLTFVKTFASGILVPKSYIWPVTPDNYLLPYTSVVDDAHKAGLEIYAADFANDLTISYNYSFDPLAEYLFFIDNGAFSVDGVLTDFPITPSEAVGSCRLL
;
A
#
# COMPACT_ATOMS: atom_id res chain seq x y z
N MET A 1 83.78 1.88 -3.64
CA MET A 1 84.49 2.56 -2.53
C MET A 1 84.80 3.99 -2.95
N PRO A 2 84.72 5.02 -2.08
CA PRO A 2 84.35 5.03 -0.65
C PRO A 2 82.99 5.75 -0.43
N ALA A 3 82.12 5.46 0.55
CA ALA A 3 82.22 5.04 1.95
C ALA A 3 82.71 6.15 2.92
N MET A 4 81.76 6.91 3.47
CA MET A 4 81.82 7.75 4.67
C MET A 4 80.35 8.11 5.00
N GLY A 5 79.80 8.09 6.20
CA GLY A 5 80.30 7.78 7.54
C GLY A 5 79.09 7.80 8.50
N ARG A 6 79.19 7.06 9.60
CA ARG A 6 78.22 7.01 10.70
C ARG A 6 78.00 8.39 11.33
N SER A 7 76.77 8.67 11.75
CA SER A 7 76.49 9.45 12.96
C SER A 7 75.15 9.04 13.55
N SER A 8 75.22 8.40 14.72
CA SER A 8 74.08 8.13 15.59
C SER A 8 73.69 9.41 16.32
N ARG A 9 72.42 9.81 16.30
CA ARG A 9 71.82 10.60 17.37
C ARG A 9 70.39 10.15 17.63
N ALA A 10 70.13 9.94 18.90
CA ALA A 10 68.88 9.50 19.49
C ALA A 10 67.71 10.42 19.14
N CYS A 11 66.55 9.82 18.87
CA CYS A 11 65.26 10.47 19.02
C CYS A 11 64.42 9.62 19.97
N SER A 12 64.40 10.11 21.20
CA SER A 12 63.31 10.09 22.18
C SER A 12 62.10 9.20 21.85
N LEU A 13 61.94 8.13 22.63
CA LEU A 13 60.61 7.66 23.01
C LEU A 13 59.89 8.82 23.72
N LEU A 14 58.68 9.17 23.29
CA LEU A 14 57.55 9.60 24.13
C LEU A 14 56.38 9.99 23.23
N GLY A 15 55.28 9.23 23.32
CA GLY A 15 53.97 9.69 22.85
C GLY A 15 53.25 8.77 21.85
N SER A 16 52.95 7.53 22.24
CA SER A 16 51.97 6.72 21.48
C SER A 16 51.08 5.83 22.36
N THR A 17 50.79 6.25 23.60
CA THR A 17 49.87 5.51 24.49
C THR A 17 48.46 6.10 24.55
N HIS A 18 48.15 7.19 23.85
CA HIS A 18 46.82 7.81 23.86
C HIS A 18 45.90 7.45 22.69
N LEU A 19 46.36 6.64 21.72
CA LEU A 19 45.54 6.25 20.57
C LEU A 19 45.03 4.80 20.62
N LEU A 20 45.11 4.14 21.78
CA LEU A 20 44.54 2.79 21.98
C LEU A 20 43.44 2.74 23.07
N LEU A 21 43.15 3.87 23.73
CA LEU A 21 42.15 3.93 24.82
C LEU A 21 40.81 4.57 24.40
N LEU A 22 40.62 4.88 23.12
CA LEU A 22 39.38 5.43 22.55
C LEU A 22 38.58 4.42 21.72
N LEU A 23 39.05 3.16 21.63
CA LEU A 23 38.42 2.09 20.84
C LEU A 23 37.74 0.99 21.69
N LEU A 24 37.59 1.19 23.00
CA LEU A 24 37.03 0.18 23.92
C LEU A 24 35.83 0.66 24.76
N LEU A 25 35.22 1.81 24.44
CA LEU A 25 34.08 2.37 25.20
C LEU A 25 32.74 2.36 24.44
N SER A 26 32.64 1.67 23.30
CA SER A 26 31.35 1.42 22.63
C SER A 26 30.92 -0.05 22.68
N VAL A 27 31.23 -0.75 23.78
CA VAL A 27 30.36 -1.88 24.20
C VAL A 27 29.23 -1.26 25.00
N GLY A 28 28.34 -0.57 24.28
CA GLY A 28 27.01 -0.29 24.81
C GLY A 28 26.43 -1.64 25.21
N SER A 29 26.04 -1.78 26.47
CA SER A 29 25.25 -2.91 26.91
C SER A 29 24.06 -2.99 25.95
N ALA A 30 24.04 -4.02 25.10
CA ALA A 30 22.81 -4.49 24.49
C ALA A 30 21.97 -5.00 25.66
N VAL A 31 21.34 -4.08 26.37
CA VAL A 31 20.14 -4.40 27.12
C VAL A 31 19.24 -4.95 26.03
N ALA A 32 18.94 -6.24 26.10
CA ALA A 32 17.82 -6.78 25.37
C ALA A 32 16.61 -5.98 25.86
N GLN A 33 16.28 -4.90 25.15
CA GLN A 33 14.95 -4.30 25.18
C GLN A 33 14.04 -5.49 24.95
N ASN A 34 13.29 -5.90 25.97
CA ASN A 34 12.12 -6.72 25.78
C ASN A 34 11.29 -5.93 24.75
N GLY A 35 11.36 -6.36 23.48
CA GLY A 35 10.89 -5.55 22.37
C GLY A 35 9.51 -5.01 22.69
N SER A 36 9.38 -3.67 22.70
CA SER A 36 8.10 -3.07 23.00
C SER A 36 7.09 -3.66 22.01
N THR A 37 6.06 -4.30 22.55
CA THR A 37 5.00 -4.88 21.71
C THR A 37 4.26 -3.71 21.09
N TRP A 38 4.23 -3.65 19.76
CA TRP A 38 3.49 -2.62 19.04
C TRP A 38 2.05 -2.59 19.51
N LYS A 39 1.43 -1.41 19.57
CA LYS A 39 0.01 -1.26 19.93
C LYS A 39 -0.95 -1.67 18.79
N THR A 40 -0.49 -2.51 17.88
CA THR A 40 -1.32 -3.15 16.84
C THR A 40 -2.16 -4.26 17.48
N LEU A 41 -3.19 -4.74 16.79
CA LEU A 41 -4.04 -5.80 17.31
C LEU A 41 -3.24 -7.08 17.62
N SER A 42 -2.21 -7.35 16.83
CA SER A 42 -1.39 -8.56 16.94
C SER A 42 -0.13 -8.41 17.79
N GLY A 43 0.20 -7.18 18.23
CA GLY A 43 1.49 -6.87 18.88
C GLY A 43 2.69 -6.83 17.94
N LYS A 44 2.49 -7.12 16.64
CA LYS A 44 3.54 -7.12 15.61
C LYS A 44 3.71 -5.73 15.00
N ALA A 45 4.85 -5.51 14.35
CA ALA A 45 5.10 -4.31 13.57
C ALA A 45 3.99 -4.08 12.53
N PRO A 46 3.52 -2.84 12.33
CA PRO A 46 2.57 -2.48 11.28
C PRO A 46 3.06 -2.90 9.90
N ALA A 47 2.13 -3.37 9.07
CA ALA A 47 2.43 -3.74 7.69
C ALA A 47 2.68 -2.49 6.81
N VAL A 48 3.70 -2.56 5.97
CA VAL A 48 3.90 -1.59 4.88
C VAL A 48 3.26 -2.15 3.62
N VAL A 49 2.31 -1.41 3.03
CA VAL A 49 1.61 -1.82 1.81
C VAL A 49 1.89 -0.81 0.70
N ALA A 50 2.57 -1.27 -0.36
CA ALA A 50 2.95 -0.48 -1.53
C ALA A 50 1.82 -0.45 -2.57
N LYS A 51 1.07 0.66 -2.63
CA LYS A 51 -0.08 0.87 -3.52
C LYS A 51 0.36 0.90 -4.98
N GLY A 52 0.13 -0.20 -5.70
CA GLY A 52 0.59 -0.32 -7.09
C GLY A 52 2.11 -0.35 -7.22
N GLY A 53 2.82 -0.76 -6.16
CA GLY A 53 4.29 -0.66 -6.07
C GLY A 53 4.75 0.72 -5.60
N PHE A 54 5.88 1.22 -6.12
CA PHE A 54 6.36 2.59 -5.89
C PHE A 54 5.69 3.58 -6.86
N SER A 55 4.36 3.71 -6.74
CA SER A 55 3.51 4.54 -7.63
C SER A 55 3.70 6.05 -7.46
N GLY A 56 4.39 6.46 -6.38
CA GLY A 56 4.87 7.83 -6.17
C GLY A 56 5.86 8.33 -7.22
N LEU A 57 6.56 7.41 -7.89
CA LEU A 57 7.57 7.71 -8.91
C LEU A 57 7.20 7.18 -10.30
N PHE A 58 6.73 5.94 -10.37
CA PHE A 58 6.39 5.27 -11.63
C PHE A 58 4.87 5.21 -11.84
N PRO A 59 4.40 4.95 -13.07
CA PRO A 59 3.00 4.61 -13.29
C PRO A 59 2.61 3.43 -12.39
N ASP A 60 1.48 3.57 -11.70
CA ASP A 60 0.94 2.55 -10.80
C ASP A 60 0.88 1.18 -11.50
N SER A 61 1.28 0.13 -10.79
CA SER A 61 1.23 -1.25 -11.26
C SER A 61 2.14 -1.56 -12.46
N SER A 62 3.09 -0.67 -12.76
CA SER A 62 4.17 -0.97 -13.72
C SER A 62 5.15 -1.99 -13.14
N ASP A 63 5.87 -2.66 -14.04
CA ASP A 63 6.96 -3.58 -13.67
C ASP A 63 8.04 -2.88 -12.83
N TYR A 64 8.41 -1.66 -13.20
CA TYR A 64 9.35 -0.84 -12.45
C TYR A 64 8.80 -0.44 -11.09
N ALA A 65 7.52 -0.06 -10.98
CA ALA A 65 6.90 0.23 -9.70
C ALA A 65 7.00 -0.96 -8.74
N TYR A 66 6.71 -2.18 -9.21
CA TYR A 66 6.79 -3.38 -8.39
C TYR A 66 8.22 -3.81 -8.06
N GLN A 67 9.13 -3.82 -9.03
CA GLN A 67 10.52 -4.20 -8.79
C GLN A 67 11.23 -3.23 -7.84
N PHE A 68 10.93 -1.93 -7.94
CA PHE A 68 11.58 -0.92 -7.12
C PHE A 68 11.21 -1.03 -5.64
N VAL A 69 10.06 -1.65 -5.29
CA VAL A 69 9.71 -1.95 -3.88
C VAL A 69 10.79 -2.83 -3.24
N GLY A 70 11.26 -3.88 -3.92
CA GLY A 70 12.26 -4.79 -3.38
C GLY A 70 13.64 -4.17 -3.16
N ILE A 71 13.89 -3.00 -3.74
CA ILE A 71 15.16 -2.26 -3.64
C ILE A 71 15.07 -1.14 -2.60
N SER A 72 13.91 -0.49 -2.49
CA SER A 72 13.74 0.76 -1.75
C SER A 72 12.94 0.63 -0.46
N SER A 73 12.33 -0.53 -0.19
CA SER A 73 11.42 -0.73 0.94
C SER A 73 11.83 -1.94 1.78
N SER A 74 11.17 -2.12 2.92
CA SER A 74 11.38 -3.29 3.79
C SER A 74 11.18 -4.61 3.01
N PRO A 75 11.99 -5.65 3.25
CA PRO A 75 11.82 -6.97 2.61
C PRO A 75 10.45 -7.61 2.82
N ASP A 76 9.71 -7.21 3.85
CA ASP A 76 8.37 -7.72 4.17
C ASP A 76 7.24 -6.88 3.53
N THR A 77 7.55 -5.92 2.66
CA THR A 77 6.58 -4.99 2.08
C THR A 77 5.54 -5.72 1.25
N THR A 78 4.27 -5.55 1.61
CA THR A 78 3.14 -6.11 0.86
C THR A 78 2.92 -5.31 -0.42
N VAL A 79 2.69 -5.99 -1.55
CA VAL A 79 2.39 -5.35 -2.83
C VAL A 79 0.89 -5.33 -3.10
N TRP A 80 0.37 -4.17 -3.46
CA TRP A 80 -1.05 -3.96 -3.73
C TRP A 80 -1.35 -3.91 -5.23
N CYS A 81 -2.46 -4.51 -5.64
CA CYS A 81 -3.03 -4.40 -6.98
C CYS A 81 -4.53 -4.14 -6.94
N ASP A 82 -4.97 -3.10 -7.66
CA ASP A 82 -6.36 -2.87 -7.98
C ASP A 82 -6.78 -3.75 -9.15
N VAL A 83 -7.54 -4.81 -8.85
CA VAL A 83 -7.89 -5.85 -9.82
C VAL A 83 -9.01 -5.38 -10.72
N ARG A 84 -8.81 -5.50 -12.04
CA ARG A 84 -9.82 -5.31 -13.09
C ARG A 84 -9.92 -6.57 -13.93
N LEU A 85 -11.11 -6.91 -14.40
CA LEU A 85 -11.30 -7.99 -15.39
C LEU A 85 -11.36 -7.46 -16.81
N THR A 86 -10.74 -8.19 -17.72
CA THR A 86 -10.84 -7.98 -19.17
C THR A 86 -12.08 -8.67 -19.75
N LYS A 87 -12.42 -8.42 -21.01
CA LYS A 87 -13.57 -9.03 -21.71
C LYS A 87 -13.59 -10.56 -21.68
N ASP A 88 -12.41 -11.16 -21.74
CA ASP A 88 -12.15 -12.60 -21.68
C ASP A 88 -11.92 -13.12 -20.24
N GLY A 89 -12.13 -12.28 -19.23
CA GLY A 89 -12.13 -12.67 -17.82
C GLY A 89 -10.75 -12.81 -17.18
N ALA A 90 -9.68 -12.33 -17.81
CA ALA A 90 -8.36 -12.27 -17.19
C ALA A 90 -8.25 -11.08 -16.23
N GLY A 91 -7.45 -11.23 -15.16
CA GLY A 91 -7.22 -10.16 -14.19
C GLY A 91 -5.99 -9.33 -14.54
N ILE A 92 -6.15 -8.01 -14.49
CA ILE A 92 -5.07 -7.03 -14.68
C ILE A 92 -5.05 -6.03 -13.52
N CYS A 93 -3.89 -5.42 -13.28
CA CYS A 93 -3.71 -4.40 -12.26
C CYS A 93 -3.83 -3.00 -12.84
N LEU A 94 -4.87 -2.26 -12.45
CA LEU A 94 -5.10 -0.87 -12.86
C LEU A 94 -5.83 -0.07 -11.77
N PRO A 95 -5.31 1.10 -11.37
CA PRO A 95 -5.90 1.88 -10.28
C PRO A 95 -7.29 2.43 -10.61
N SER A 96 -7.57 2.73 -11.89
CA SER A 96 -8.83 3.34 -12.32
C SER A 96 -9.68 2.41 -13.18
N ILE A 97 -11.01 2.45 -12.98
CA ILE A 97 -11.98 1.76 -13.84
C ILE A 97 -12.07 2.39 -15.23
N ASN A 98 -11.92 3.72 -15.32
CA ASN A 98 -11.71 4.39 -16.59
C ASN A 98 -10.22 4.31 -16.91
N MET A 99 -9.89 3.46 -17.87
CA MET A 99 -8.51 3.16 -18.24
C MET A 99 -7.75 4.39 -18.75
N ASP A 100 -8.43 5.39 -19.32
CA ASP A 100 -7.79 6.62 -19.78
C ASP A 100 -7.18 7.45 -18.64
N ASN A 101 -7.55 7.22 -17.38
CA ASN A 101 -6.91 7.92 -16.27
C ASN A 101 -5.52 7.36 -15.91
N CYS A 102 -5.16 6.17 -16.40
CA CYS A 102 -3.94 5.46 -15.99
C CYS A 102 -3.24 4.72 -17.14
N THR A 103 -3.71 4.90 -18.39
CA THR A 103 -3.13 4.31 -19.59
C THR A 103 -3.20 5.27 -20.78
N ILE A 104 -2.51 4.95 -21.86
CA ILE A 104 -2.60 5.66 -23.15
C ILE A 104 -3.77 5.17 -24.03
N ILE A 105 -4.76 4.45 -23.48
CA ILE A 105 -5.78 3.75 -24.27
C ILE A 105 -6.57 4.64 -25.23
N ALA A 106 -6.77 5.92 -24.91
CA ALA A 106 -7.49 6.86 -25.76
C ALA A 106 -6.76 7.16 -27.08
N SER A 107 -5.42 7.12 -27.10
CA SER A 107 -4.66 7.28 -28.35
C SER A 107 -4.61 5.99 -29.17
N VAL A 108 -4.65 4.84 -28.50
CA VAL A 108 -4.64 3.51 -29.15
C VAL A 108 -6.01 3.17 -29.74
N PHE A 109 -7.10 3.51 -29.04
CA PHE A 109 -8.48 3.27 -29.46
C PHE A 109 -9.31 4.56 -29.40
N PRO A 110 -9.09 5.53 -30.31
CA PRO A 110 -9.73 6.85 -30.24
C PRO A 110 -11.27 6.80 -30.33
N GLN A 111 -11.81 5.76 -30.96
CA GLN A 111 -13.26 5.52 -31.07
C GLN A 111 -13.78 4.49 -30.04
N GLY A 112 -12.96 4.13 -29.06
CA GLY A 112 -13.25 3.11 -28.05
C GLY A 112 -14.07 3.60 -26.86
N LYS A 113 -14.36 4.90 -26.77
CA LYS A 113 -15.09 5.47 -25.64
C LYS A 113 -16.52 4.91 -25.56
N LYS A 114 -16.89 4.39 -24.40
CA LYS A 114 -18.23 3.88 -24.07
C LYS A 114 -18.79 4.59 -22.86
N THR A 115 -20.08 4.40 -22.61
CA THR A 115 -20.75 4.89 -21.40
C THR A 115 -21.47 3.73 -20.72
N TYR A 116 -21.15 3.50 -19.45
CA TYR A 116 -21.75 2.45 -18.63
C TYR A 116 -22.21 2.99 -17.27
N LYS A 117 -22.99 2.19 -16.55
CA LYS A 117 -23.38 2.46 -15.17
C LYS A 117 -22.37 1.85 -14.22
N VAL A 118 -21.55 2.68 -13.58
CA VAL A 118 -20.62 2.27 -12.51
C VAL A 118 -21.23 2.70 -11.19
N ASN A 119 -21.62 1.73 -10.36
CA ASN A 119 -22.35 1.97 -9.10
C ASN A 119 -23.57 2.92 -9.29
N GLY A 120 -24.31 2.73 -10.39
CA GLY A 120 -25.50 3.55 -10.72
C GLY A 120 -25.21 4.90 -11.40
N VAL A 121 -23.95 5.36 -11.39
CA VAL A 121 -23.53 6.63 -12.02
C VAL A 121 -23.21 6.39 -13.50
N SER A 122 -23.67 7.29 -14.38
CA SER A 122 -23.31 7.24 -15.81
C SER A 122 -21.87 7.69 -15.98
N THR A 123 -21.00 6.78 -16.39
CA THR A 123 -19.56 7.02 -16.53
C THR A 123 -19.15 6.79 -17.97
N ALA A 124 -18.57 7.81 -18.59
CA ALA A 124 -18.03 7.72 -19.95
C ALA A 124 -16.51 7.54 -19.90
N GLY A 125 -15.96 6.61 -20.69
CA GLY A 125 -14.54 6.29 -20.66
C GLY A 125 -14.20 5.04 -21.46
N TRP A 126 -13.02 4.50 -21.22
CA TRP A 126 -12.56 3.21 -21.75
C TRP A 126 -12.53 2.19 -20.62
N PHE A 127 -13.14 1.03 -20.84
CA PHE A 127 -13.31 0.02 -19.80
C PHE A 127 -12.66 -1.29 -20.22
N SER A 128 -11.99 -1.97 -19.29
CA SER A 128 -11.28 -3.22 -19.60
C SER A 128 -12.19 -4.33 -20.12
N VAL A 129 -13.49 -4.29 -19.78
CA VAL A 129 -14.51 -5.24 -20.24
C VAL A 129 -14.80 -5.16 -21.75
N ASP A 130 -14.35 -4.10 -22.43
CA ASP A 130 -14.54 -3.95 -23.87
C ASP A 130 -13.44 -4.64 -24.70
N TYR A 131 -12.33 -5.02 -24.06
CA TYR A 131 -11.10 -5.50 -24.72
C TYR A 131 -10.64 -6.84 -24.15
N THR A 132 -10.11 -7.72 -25.00
CA THR A 132 -9.47 -8.97 -24.52
C THR A 132 -8.12 -8.66 -23.88
N SER A 133 -7.67 -9.53 -22.98
CA SER A 133 -6.38 -9.45 -22.33
C SER A 133 -5.23 -9.33 -23.32
N THR A 134 -5.22 -10.16 -24.38
CA THR A 134 -4.20 -10.10 -25.44
C THR A 134 -4.11 -8.71 -26.07
N VAL A 135 -5.24 -8.10 -26.40
CA VAL A 135 -5.27 -6.77 -27.03
C VAL A 135 -4.73 -5.71 -26.08
N LEU A 136 -5.14 -5.73 -24.81
CA LEU A 136 -4.69 -4.75 -23.82
C LEU A 136 -3.19 -4.88 -23.53
N LEU A 137 -2.73 -6.10 -23.23
CA LEU A 137 -1.35 -6.35 -22.79
C LEU A 137 -0.30 -6.12 -23.89
N GLN A 138 -0.71 -6.14 -25.16
CA GLN A 138 0.20 -5.91 -26.30
C GLN A 138 0.22 -4.46 -26.79
N ASN A 139 -0.86 -3.70 -26.60
CA ASN A 139 -1.04 -2.42 -27.29
C ASN A 139 -1.23 -1.23 -26.34
N VAL A 140 -1.53 -1.46 -25.06
CA VAL A 140 -1.88 -0.40 -24.13
C VAL A 140 -0.83 -0.30 -23.02
N SER A 141 -0.09 0.80 -23.05
CA SER A 141 0.87 1.15 -22.01
C SER A 141 0.23 1.95 -20.87
N LEU A 142 0.80 1.81 -19.68
CA LEU A 142 0.50 2.58 -18.48
C LEU A 142 0.98 4.03 -18.60
N LYS A 143 0.32 4.92 -17.87
CA LYS A 143 0.73 6.32 -17.68
C LYS A 143 0.46 6.76 -16.25
N GLN A 144 1.11 7.83 -15.82
CA GLN A 144 0.92 8.43 -14.52
C GLN A 144 -0.52 8.96 -14.36
N SER A 145 -1.16 8.59 -13.25
CA SER A 145 -2.53 8.99 -12.94
C SER A 145 -2.62 10.29 -12.16
N VAL A 146 -1.53 10.67 -11.48
CA VAL A 146 -1.41 11.91 -10.71
C VAL A 146 -0.68 12.96 -11.55
N LEU A 147 -1.42 13.94 -12.07
CA LEU A 147 -0.89 14.92 -13.03
C LEU A 147 0.24 15.83 -12.48
N SER A 148 0.38 15.93 -11.16
CA SER A 148 1.50 16.65 -10.54
C SER A 148 2.80 15.85 -10.51
N ARG A 149 2.75 14.54 -10.73
CA ARG A 149 3.93 13.67 -10.84
C ARG A 149 4.51 13.72 -12.25
N THR A 150 5.78 13.33 -12.39
CA THR A 150 6.47 13.37 -13.68
C THR A 150 5.81 12.43 -14.72
N PRO A 151 5.55 12.90 -15.95
CA PRO A 151 5.08 12.05 -17.05
C PRO A 151 6.22 11.33 -17.77
N ALA A 152 7.47 11.42 -17.28
CA ALA A 152 8.66 10.89 -17.94
C ALA A 152 8.60 9.38 -18.24
N TYR A 153 7.71 8.65 -17.55
CA TYR A 153 7.52 7.21 -17.69
C TYR A 153 6.23 6.84 -18.44
N ASP A 154 5.46 7.81 -18.92
CA ASP A 154 4.20 7.58 -19.61
C ASP A 154 4.45 6.84 -20.92
N GLY A 155 3.67 5.77 -21.15
CA GLY A 155 3.77 4.98 -22.37
C GLY A 155 4.88 3.94 -22.40
N LEU A 156 5.79 3.93 -21.40
CA LEU A 156 6.96 3.05 -21.40
C LEU A 156 6.68 1.62 -20.94
N PHE A 157 5.69 1.43 -20.06
CA PHE A 157 5.42 0.15 -19.40
C PHE A 157 4.07 -0.42 -19.82
N GLN A 158 3.98 -1.73 -20.02
CA GLN A 158 2.72 -2.41 -20.35
C GLN A 158 1.86 -2.67 -19.12
N ILE A 159 0.56 -2.91 -19.32
CA ILE A 159 -0.33 -3.38 -18.27
C ILE A 159 0.17 -4.74 -17.73
N ASN A 160 0.15 -4.91 -16.41
CA ASN A 160 0.51 -6.17 -15.78
C ASN A 160 -0.71 -7.06 -15.50
N PRO A 161 -0.67 -8.34 -15.91
CA PRO A 161 -1.53 -9.39 -15.36
C PRO A 161 -1.29 -9.55 -13.87
N VAL A 162 -2.34 -9.89 -13.11
CA VAL A 162 -2.25 -10.09 -11.66
C VAL A 162 -1.26 -11.22 -11.31
N GLU A 163 -1.19 -12.26 -12.13
CA GLU A 163 -0.32 -13.43 -11.95
C GLU A 163 1.18 -13.05 -11.92
N ASN A 164 1.58 -11.95 -12.56
CA ASN A 164 2.96 -11.47 -12.57
C ASN A 164 3.44 -11.04 -11.17
N ILE A 165 2.53 -10.59 -10.29
CA ILE A 165 2.87 -10.20 -8.92
C ILE A 165 3.42 -11.40 -8.13
N PHE A 166 2.82 -12.56 -8.35
CA PHE A 166 3.23 -13.81 -7.69
C PHE A 166 4.45 -14.44 -8.35
N THR A 167 4.50 -14.45 -9.68
CA THR A 167 5.46 -15.27 -10.44
C THR A 167 6.72 -14.52 -10.84
N LEU A 168 6.58 -13.28 -11.31
CA LEU A 168 7.69 -12.46 -11.82
C LEU A 168 8.31 -11.61 -10.72
N TYR A 169 7.49 -10.86 -9.97
CA TYR A 169 7.99 -9.97 -8.92
C TYR A 169 8.19 -10.67 -7.58
N LYS A 170 7.55 -11.84 -7.39
CA LYS A 170 7.66 -12.69 -6.18
C LYS A 170 7.51 -11.87 -4.90
N ALA A 171 6.46 -11.05 -4.86
CA ALA A 171 6.18 -10.20 -3.71
C ALA A 171 6.07 -11.06 -2.43
N PRO A 172 6.61 -10.59 -1.29
CA PRO A 172 6.61 -11.36 -0.04
C PRO A 172 5.19 -11.57 0.51
N ALA A 173 4.30 -10.61 0.24
CA ALA A 173 2.87 -10.69 0.47
C ALA A 173 2.11 -9.94 -0.62
N VAL A 174 0.92 -10.42 -0.98
CA VAL A 174 0.08 -9.81 -2.03
C VAL A 174 -1.27 -9.38 -1.49
N TRP A 175 -1.63 -8.13 -1.80
CA TRP A 175 -2.90 -7.52 -1.50
C TRP A 175 -3.69 -7.23 -2.78
N LEU A 176 -4.81 -7.93 -2.96
CA LEU A 176 -5.71 -7.70 -4.09
C LEU A 176 -6.91 -6.87 -3.65
N ASN A 177 -7.09 -5.71 -4.27
CA ASN A 177 -8.25 -4.88 -4.03
C ASN A 177 -9.27 -5.01 -5.15
N VAL A 178 -10.46 -5.50 -4.82
CA VAL A 178 -11.57 -5.71 -5.73
C VAL A 178 -12.58 -4.59 -5.56
N GLN A 179 -12.80 -3.83 -6.62
CA GLN A 179 -13.77 -2.74 -6.66
C GLN A 179 -14.76 -2.96 -7.82
N HIS A 180 -16.01 -2.57 -7.59
CA HIS A 180 -17.11 -2.63 -8.56
C HIS A 180 -17.43 -4.06 -9.04
N ASP A 181 -17.53 -5.04 -8.14
CA ASP A 181 -17.97 -6.41 -8.48
C ASP A 181 -19.31 -6.40 -9.24
N SER A 182 -20.24 -5.55 -8.79
CA SER A 182 -21.52 -5.31 -9.46
C SER A 182 -21.40 -4.78 -10.90
N PHE A 183 -20.34 -4.05 -11.24
CA PHE A 183 -20.09 -3.61 -12.62
C PHE A 183 -19.72 -4.78 -13.53
N TYR A 184 -18.82 -5.66 -13.10
CA TYR A 184 -18.38 -6.80 -13.91
C TYR A 184 -19.51 -7.81 -14.17
N SER A 185 -20.45 -7.93 -13.24
CA SER A 185 -21.64 -8.77 -13.40
C SER A 185 -22.50 -8.37 -14.60
N GLN A 186 -22.50 -7.08 -15.00
CA GLN A 186 -23.22 -6.61 -16.20
C GLN A 186 -22.70 -7.24 -17.50
N PHE A 187 -21.47 -7.74 -17.50
CA PHE A 187 -20.79 -8.33 -18.65
C PHE A 187 -20.64 -9.85 -18.54
N LYS A 188 -21.39 -10.50 -17.64
CA LYS A 188 -21.28 -11.94 -17.33
C LYS A 188 -19.88 -12.34 -16.81
N LEU A 189 -19.14 -11.37 -16.26
CA LEU A 189 -17.88 -11.59 -15.57
C LEU A 189 -18.13 -11.65 -14.06
N SER A 190 -17.27 -12.35 -13.32
CA SER A 190 -17.41 -12.50 -11.87
C SER A 190 -16.06 -12.34 -11.19
N MET A 191 -15.90 -11.26 -10.41
CA MET A 191 -14.69 -11.08 -9.59
C MET A 191 -14.56 -12.20 -8.56
N ARG A 192 -15.68 -12.64 -7.99
CA ARG A 192 -15.71 -13.79 -7.08
C ARG A 192 -15.09 -15.03 -7.72
N SER A 193 -15.56 -15.43 -8.90
CA SER A 193 -15.04 -16.61 -9.59
C SER A 193 -13.57 -16.47 -9.95
N TYR A 194 -13.17 -15.26 -10.41
CA TYR A 194 -11.77 -14.96 -10.69
C TYR A 194 -10.88 -15.13 -9.45
N ILE A 195 -11.23 -14.46 -8.34
CA ILE A 195 -10.49 -14.52 -7.09
C ILE A 195 -10.41 -15.94 -6.54
N LEU A 196 -11.53 -16.69 -6.52
CA LEU A 196 -11.53 -18.08 -6.05
C LEU A 196 -10.69 -19.01 -6.95
N SER A 197 -10.60 -18.73 -8.24
CA SER A 197 -9.72 -19.46 -9.16
C SER A 197 -8.25 -19.13 -8.91
N LEU A 198 -7.93 -17.85 -8.78
CA LEU A 198 -6.59 -17.36 -8.51
C LEU A 198 -6.05 -17.88 -7.16
N SER A 199 -6.87 -17.84 -6.11
CA SER A 199 -6.52 -18.32 -4.77
C SER A 199 -6.32 -19.84 -4.67
N LYS A 200 -6.68 -20.63 -5.70
CA LYS A 200 -6.30 -22.06 -5.78
C LYS A 200 -4.87 -22.25 -6.26
N GLN A 201 -4.33 -21.28 -6.99
CA GLN A 201 -3.01 -21.34 -7.61
C GLN A 201 -1.98 -20.57 -6.80
N PHE A 202 -2.39 -19.48 -6.17
CA PHE A 202 -1.52 -18.57 -5.44
C PHE A 202 -2.03 -18.30 -4.02
N ILE A 203 -1.10 -18.02 -3.11
CA ILE A 203 -1.42 -17.53 -1.77
C ILE A 203 -1.67 -16.03 -1.87
N VAL A 204 -2.91 -15.62 -1.66
CA VAL A 204 -3.30 -14.21 -1.56
C VAL A 204 -3.41 -13.86 -0.08
N ASP A 205 -2.55 -12.97 0.42
CA ASP A 205 -2.50 -12.61 1.84
C ASP A 205 -3.66 -11.71 2.24
N TYR A 206 -4.04 -10.78 1.37
CA TYR A 206 -5.11 -9.82 1.63
C TYR A 206 -6.04 -9.70 0.43
N ILE A 207 -7.35 -9.69 0.70
CA ILE A 207 -8.37 -9.33 -0.27
C ILE A 207 -9.22 -8.22 0.34
N SER A 208 -9.25 -7.07 -0.30
CA SER A 208 -10.09 -5.95 0.12
C SER A 208 -11.18 -5.63 -0.89
N SER A 209 -12.27 -5.05 -0.38
CA SER A 209 -13.31 -4.47 -1.22
C SER A 209 -14.15 -3.47 -0.43
N PRO A 210 -14.68 -2.42 -1.10
CA PRO A 210 -15.68 -1.57 -0.50
C PRO A 210 -17.10 -2.16 -0.57
N GLU A 211 -17.32 -3.29 -1.27
CA GLU A 211 -18.64 -3.91 -1.43
C GLU A 211 -18.86 -5.07 -0.45
N VAL A 212 -19.86 -4.93 0.43
CA VAL A 212 -20.18 -5.93 1.48
C VAL A 212 -20.58 -7.28 0.86
N ASN A 213 -21.39 -7.25 -0.20
CA ASN A 213 -21.83 -8.47 -0.88
C ASN A 213 -20.65 -9.25 -1.45
N PHE A 214 -19.64 -8.57 -2.00
CA PHE A 214 -18.47 -9.23 -2.55
C PHE A 214 -17.69 -9.97 -1.45
N LEU A 215 -17.32 -9.28 -0.35
CA LEU A 215 -16.58 -9.92 0.75
C LEU A 215 -17.36 -11.06 1.39
N THR A 216 -18.66 -10.86 1.63
CA THR A 216 -19.55 -11.89 2.16
C THR A 216 -19.60 -13.11 1.24
N SER A 217 -19.57 -12.90 -0.08
CA SER A 217 -19.62 -13.99 -1.07
C SER A 217 -18.37 -14.87 -1.09
N ILE A 218 -17.21 -14.35 -0.66
CA ILE A 218 -15.93 -15.09 -0.61
C ILE A 218 -15.55 -15.54 0.81
N SER A 219 -16.21 -15.00 1.83
CA SER A 219 -16.03 -15.42 3.22
C SER A 219 -16.23 -16.93 3.37
N GLY A 220 -15.28 -17.58 4.05
CA GLY A 220 -15.24 -19.04 4.21
C GLY A 220 -14.91 -19.84 2.94
N ARG A 221 -14.65 -19.19 1.81
CA ARG A 221 -14.31 -19.85 0.52
C ARG A 221 -12.87 -19.60 0.07
N VAL A 222 -12.18 -18.68 0.72
CA VAL A 222 -10.73 -18.47 0.57
C VAL A 222 -9.98 -19.09 1.76
N SER A 223 -8.65 -19.12 1.69
CA SER A 223 -7.81 -19.62 2.79
C SER A 223 -8.11 -18.88 4.09
N LYS A 224 -8.13 -19.60 5.22
CA LYS A 224 -8.25 -18.98 6.56
C LYS A 224 -7.09 -18.04 6.89
N LYS A 225 -5.97 -18.14 6.17
CA LYS A 225 -4.82 -17.23 6.29
C LYS A 225 -5.02 -15.91 5.50
N THR A 226 -5.90 -15.92 4.51
CA THR A 226 -6.22 -14.72 3.73
C THR A 226 -7.07 -13.78 4.59
N LYS A 227 -6.60 -12.56 4.75
CA LYS A 227 -7.30 -11.51 5.47
C LYS A 227 -8.30 -10.83 4.55
N LEU A 228 -9.56 -10.83 4.94
CA LEU A 228 -10.61 -10.10 4.26
C LEU A 228 -10.71 -8.70 4.87
N VAL A 229 -10.52 -7.66 4.06
CA VAL A 229 -10.44 -6.28 4.55
C VAL A 229 -11.55 -5.43 3.94
N PHE A 230 -12.43 -4.88 4.78
CA PHE A 230 -13.48 -3.99 4.31
C PHE A 230 -12.92 -2.58 4.10
N ARG A 231 -12.99 -2.07 2.88
CA ARG A 231 -12.47 -0.76 2.51
C ARG A 231 -13.54 0.31 2.68
N PHE A 232 -13.31 1.26 3.58
CA PHE A 232 -14.14 2.44 3.72
C PHE A 232 -13.77 3.47 2.65
N LEU A 233 -14.80 4.14 2.10
CA LEU A 233 -14.65 5.30 1.22
C LEU A 233 -14.98 6.57 2.02
N ASP A 234 -15.52 7.62 1.40
CA ASP A 234 -15.99 8.79 2.14
C ASP A 234 -17.17 8.46 3.07
N GLU A 235 -17.25 9.11 4.23
CA GLU A 235 -18.26 8.81 5.25
C GLU A 235 -19.70 8.93 4.75
N ARG A 236 -19.92 9.83 3.78
CA ARG A 236 -21.24 10.11 3.18
C ARG A 236 -21.53 9.22 1.98
N SER A 237 -20.53 8.55 1.43
CA SER A 237 -20.72 7.62 0.33
C SER A 237 -21.54 6.43 0.80
N ILE A 238 -22.38 5.90 -0.09
CA ILE A 238 -23.30 4.80 0.20
C ILE A 238 -22.66 3.50 -0.28
N GLU A 239 -22.63 2.50 0.60
CA GLU A 239 -22.28 1.14 0.23
C GLU A 239 -23.48 0.51 -0.51
N PRO A 240 -23.30 0.00 -1.74
CA PRO A 240 -24.40 -0.32 -2.63
C PRO A 240 -25.23 -1.54 -2.19
N SER A 241 -24.67 -2.44 -1.39
CA SER A 241 -25.33 -3.70 -0.99
C SER A 241 -26.27 -3.53 0.19
N THR A 242 -25.87 -2.68 1.14
CA THR A 242 -26.54 -2.45 2.42
C THR A 242 -27.35 -1.17 2.43
N ASN A 243 -27.12 -0.28 1.45
CA ASN A 243 -27.70 1.05 1.37
C ASN A 243 -27.43 1.91 2.62
N GLN A 244 -26.35 1.60 3.34
CA GLN A 244 -25.85 2.39 4.47
C GLN A 244 -24.67 3.24 4.03
N THR A 245 -24.44 4.36 4.72
CA THR A 245 -23.23 5.13 4.48
C THR A 245 -22.03 4.47 5.16
N TYR A 246 -20.82 4.65 4.61
CA TYR A 246 -19.60 4.14 5.22
C TYR A 246 -19.40 4.67 6.65
N GLY A 247 -19.75 5.94 6.91
CA GLY A 247 -19.70 6.51 8.26
C GLY A 247 -20.68 5.86 9.26
N SER A 248 -21.85 5.39 8.79
CA SER A 248 -22.78 4.61 9.61
C SER A 248 -22.22 3.22 9.92
N MET A 249 -21.63 2.57 8.92
CA MET A 249 -21.02 1.24 9.10
C MET A 249 -19.82 1.27 10.04
N LEU A 250 -19.06 2.38 10.06
CA LEU A 250 -17.92 2.56 10.95
C LEU A 250 -18.34 2.54 12.43
N LYS A 251 -19.58 2.98 12.73
CA LYS A 251 -20.15 2.93 14.09
C LYS A 251 -20.63 1.53 14.49
N ASN A 252 -20.66 0.57 13.56
CA ASN A 252 -21.08 -0.80 13.80
C ASN A 252 -20.02 -1.81 13.32
N LEU A 253 -18.83 -1.75 13.93
CA LEU A 253 -17.73 -2.65 13.61
C LEU A 253 -18.02 -4.13 13.93
N THR A 254 -18.95 -4.41 14.85
CA THR A 254 -19.41 -5.79 15.10
C THR A 254 -20.10 -6.40 13.89
N PHE A 255 -20.86 -5.61 13.11
CA PHE A 255 -21.42 -6.05 11.84
C PHE A 255 -20.31 -6.31 10.82
N VAL A 256 -19.34 -5.40 10.70
CA VAL A 256 -18.19 -5.56 9.77
C VAL A 256 -17.40 -6.85 10.08
N LYS A 257 -17.22 -7.16 11.36
CA LYS A 257 -16.53 -8.37 11.83
C LYS A 257 -17.17 -9.68 11.36
N THR A 258 -18.46 -9.67 10.97
CA THR A 258 -19.14 -10.87 10.47
C THR A 258 -18.63 -11.34 9.10
N PHE A 259 -18.02 -10.44 8.31
CA PHE A 259 -17.54 -10.75 6.95
C PHE A 259 -16.10 -10.32 6.68
N ALA A 260 -15.47 -9.54 7.56
CA ALA A 260 -14.09 -9.08 7.42
C ALA A 260 -13.25 -9.38 8.68
N SER A 261 -11.94 -9.56 8.48
CA SER A 261 -10.94 -9.65 9.54
C SER A 261 -10.21 -8.33 9.80
N GLY A 262 -10.33 -7.35 8.90
CA GLY A 262 -9.82 -6.00 9.09
C GLY A 262 -10.58 -4.95 8.30
N ILE A 263 -10.20 -3.70 8.48
CA ILE A 263 -10.75 -2.53 7.80
C ILE A 263 -9.63 -1.67 7.21
N LEU A 264 -9.86 -1.06 6.05
CA LEU A 264 -8.97 -0.08 5.44
C LEU A 264 -9.72 1.26 5.40
N VAL A 265 -9.20 2.28 6.08
CA VAL A 265 -9.87 3.58 6.23
C VAL A 265 -9.01 4.72 5.68
N PRO A 266 -9.61 5.77 5.10
CA PRO A 266 -8.89 7.02 4.82
C PRO A 266 -8.26 7.57 6.11
N LYS A 267 -7.03 8.10 6.04
CA LYS A 267 -6.32 8.61 7.22
C LYS A 267 -7.10 9.69 8.00
N SER A 268 -7.99 10.41 7.33
CA SER A 268 -8.90 11.42 7.93
C SER A 268 -9.94 10.85 8.89
N TYR A 269 -10.24 9.55 8.82
CA TYR A 269 -11.10 8.88 9.80
C TYR A 269 -10.43 8.75 11.17
N ILE A 270 -9.10 8.65 11.18
CA ILE A 270 -8.29 8.49 12.39
C ILE A 270 -7.91 9.87 12.93
N TRP A 271 -7.35 10.71 12.07
CA TRP A 271 -6.92 12.07 12.38
C TRP A 271 -7.68 13.07 11.49
N PRO A 272 -8.83 13.60 11.93
CA PRO A 272 -9.56 14.60 11.18
C PRO A 272 -8.73 15.89 11.06
N VAL A 273 -8.94 16.63 9.97
CA VAL A 273 -8.17 17.84 9.64
C VAL A 273 -9.14 19.03 9.53
N THR A 274 -8.75 20.18 10.10
CA THR A 274 -9.50 21.44 9.98
C THR A 274 -9.41 22.01 8.56
N PRO A 275 -10.31 22.93 8.15
CA PRO A 275 -10.17 23.64 6.88
C PRO A 275 -8.82 24.37 6.71
N ASP A 276 -8.20 24.79 7.82
CA ASP A 276 -6.89 25.45 7.85
C ASP A 276 -5.69 24.46 7.88
N ASN A 277 -5.94 23.18 7.61
CA ASN A 277 -4.95 22.11 7.50
C ASN A 277 -4.16 21.79 8.80
N TYR A 278 -4.86 21.84 9.95
CA TYR A 278 -4.35 21.38 11.23
C TYR A 278 -5.11 20.14 11.71
N LEU A 279 -4.45 19.26 12.46
CA LEU A 279 -5.10 18.08 13.05
C LEU A 279 -6.08 18.48 14.15
N LEU A 280 -7.22 17.83 14.14
CA LEU A 280 -8.10 17.69 15.28
C LEU A 280 -7.65 16.50 16.16
N PRO A 281 -8.18 16.37 17.39
CA PRO A 281 -7.96 15.17 18.18
C PRO A 281 -8.30 13.90 17.41
N TYR A 282 -7.48 12.85 17.55
CA TYR A 282 -7.75 11.56 16.93
C TYR A 282 -9.07 10.96 17.43
N THR A 283 -9.70 10.16 16.58
CA THR A 283 -10.94 9.45 16.91
C THR A 283 -10.65 8.12 17.58
N SER A 284 -11.66 7.50 18.21
CA SER A 284 -11.54 6.18 18.83
C SER A 284 -11.48 5.01 17.83
N VAL A 285 -11.47 5.27 16.52
CA VAL A 285 -11.69 4.24 15.49
C VAL A 285 -10.68 3.09 15.55
N VAL A 286 -9.42 3.37 15.91
CA VAL A 286 -8.38 2.35 16.04
C VAL A 286 -8.69 1.43 17.22
N ASP A 287 -8.94 2.01 18.40
CA ASP A 287 -9.29 1.27 19.61
C ASP A 287 -10.60 0.48 19.44
N ASP A 288 -11.61 1.08 18.80
CA ASP A 288 -12.89 0.45 18.53
C ASP A 288 -12.74 -0.75 17.57
N ALA A 289 -11.89 -0.63 16.54
CA ALA A 289 -11.57 -1.72 15.64
C ALA A 289 -10.85 -2.86 16.36
N HIS A 290 -9.82 -2.54 17.15
CA HIS A 290 -9.09 -3.54 17.93
C HIS A 290 -9.97 -4.25 18.95
N LYS A 291 -10.85 -3.50 19.63
CA LYS A 291 -11.85 -4.06 20.56
C LYS A 291 -12.86 -4.98 19.87
N ALA A 292 -13.21 -4.69 18.61
CA ALA A 292 -14.02 -5.58 17.77
C ALA A 292 -13.21 -6.76 17.18
N GLY A 293 -11.90 -6.82 17.43
CA GLY A 293 -10.99 -7.82 16.88
C GLY A 293 -10.73 -7.65 15.38
N LEU A 294 -10.81 -6.43 14.87
CA LEU A 294 -10.49 -6.06 13.49
C LEU A 294 -9.12 -5.40 13.44
N GLU A 295 -8.27 -5.85 12.52
CA GLU A 295 -7.08 -5.07 12.14
C GLU A 295 -7.52 -3.79 11.42
N ILE A 296 -6.83 -2.68 11.63
CA ILE A 296 -7.11 -1.40 10.97
C ILE A 296 -5.90 -0.94 10.16
N TYR A 297 -6.13 -0.68 8.88
CA TYR A 297 -5.15 -0.17 7.94
C TYR A 297 -5.51 1.26 7.56
N ALA A 298 -4.52 2.15 7.50
CA ALA A 298 -4.74 3.54 7.11
C ALA A 298 -4.29 3.77 5.66
N ALA A 299 -5.12 4.46 4.87
CA ALA A 299 -4.89 4.78 3.47
C ALA A 299 -4.60 6.27 3.23
N ASP A 300 -4.34 6.61 1.96
CA ASP A 300 -4.13 7.98 1.46
C ASP A 300 -2.83 8.63 1.94
N PHE A 301 -1.78 7.82 2.09
CA PHE A 301 -0.42 8.30 2.30
C PHE A 301 0.31 8.49 0.98
N ALA A 302 0.86 9.68 0.79
CA ALA A 302 1.75 10.00 -0.30
C ALA A 302 2.60 11.21 0.08
N ASN A 303 3.91 11.14 -0.16
CA ASN A 303 4.88 12.13 0.30
C ASN A 303 4.79 13.45 -0.47
N ASP A 304 4.14 13.43 -1.64
CA ASP A 304 3.97 14.56 -2.53
C ASP A 304 2.59 15.23 -2.40
N LEU A 305 1.78 14.82 -1.42
CA LEU A 305 0.55 15.49 -1.05
C LEU A 305 0.80 16.55 0.04
N THR A 306 -0.08 17.55 0.08
CA THR A 306 -0.12 18.48 1.21
C THR A 306 -0.57 17.72 2.46
N ILE A 307 0.34 17.57 3.41
CA ILE A 307 0.06 16.99 4.72
C ILE A 307 -0.24 18.09 5.75
N SER A 308 -0.83 17.71 6.89
CA SER A 308 -1.14 18.66 7.96
C SER A 308 0.10 19.39 8.47
N TYR A 309 -0.06 20.66 8.84
CA TYR A 309 1.04 21.46 9.40
C TYR A 309 1.57 20.90 10.72
N ASN A 310 0.80 20.09 11.45
CA ASN A 310 1.25 19.40 12.65
C ASN A 310 2.44 18.46 12.40
N TYR A 311 2.61 17.98 11.16
CA TYR A 311 3.73 17.12 10.79
C TYR A 311 4.95 17.92 10.33
N SER A 312 4.90 19.27 10.36
CA SER A 312 6.00 20.13 9.91
C SER A 312 6.49 19.83 8.48
N PHE A 313 5.58 19.42 7.59
CA PHE A 313 5.88 18.98 6.22
C PHE A 313 6.81 17.77 6.12
N ASP A 314 6.99 17.01 7.20
CA ASP A 314 7.74 15.77 7.22
C ASP A 314 6.81 14.55 7.07
N PRO A 315 6.86 13.83 5.93
CA PRO A 315 6.08 12.61 5.74
C PRO A 315 6.43 11.53 6.77
N LEU A 316 7.68 11.43 7.23
CA LEU A 316 8.07 10.44 8.24
C LEU A 316 7.34 10.69 9.56
N ALA A 317 7.28 11.96 9.98
CA ALA A 317 6.49 12.38 11.13
C ALA A 317 5.00 12.04 10.96
N GLU A 318 4.43 12.21 9.76
CA GLU A 318 3.06 11.77 9.49
C GLU A 318 2.89 10.27 9.79
N TYR A 319 3.73 9.37 9.26
CA TYR A 319 3.58 7.93 9.54
C TYR A 319 3.70 7.61 11.03
N LEU A 320 4.64 8.23 11.75
CA LEU A 320 4.82 8.04 13.20
C LEU A 320 3.55 8.37 14.01
N PHE A 321 2.78 9.37 13.59
CA PHE A 321 1.48 9.68 14.23
C PHE A 321 0.44 8.55 14.11
N PHE A 322 0.59 7.63 13.17
CA PHE A 322 -0.33 6.49 13.00
C PHE A 322 0.22 5.19 13.58
N ILE A 323 1.55 5.04 13.67
CA ILE A 323 2.17 3.77 14.06
C ILE A 323 2.82 3.79 15.44
N ASP A 324 3.24 4.95 15.96
CA ASP A 324 3.99 5.04 17.22
C ASP A 324 3.80 6.41 17.91
N ASN A 325 2.55 6.77 18.19
CA ASN A 325 2.19 8.03 18.84
C ASN A 325 2.06 7.92 20.39
N GLY A 326 2.39 6.76 20.96
CA GLY A 326 2.24 6.46 22.38
C GLY A 326 0.80 6.18 22.84
N ALA A 327 -0.24 6.40 22.03
CA ALA A 327 -1.64 6.10 22.33
C ALA A 327 -2.10 4.79 21.68
N PHE A 328 -1.94 4.66 20.36
CA PHE A 328 -2.36 3.50 19.56
C PHE A 328 -1.35 3.21 18.43
N SER A 329 -1.56 2.13 17.68
CA SER A 329 -0.85 1.84 16.43
C SER A 329 -1.81 1.20 15.42
N VAL A 330 -1.87 1.70 14.20
CA VAL A 330 -2.58 0.99 13.11
C VAL A 330 -1.84 -0.29 12.73
N ASP A 331 -2.56 -1.30 12.27
CA ASP A 331 -1.98 -2.59 11.85
C ASP A 331 -1.23 -2.52 10.51
N GLY A 332 -1.37 -1.42 9.77
CA GLY A 332 -0.54 -1.11 8.62
C GLY A 332 -0.97 0.15 7.88
N VAL A 333 -0.15 0.54 6.90
CA VAL A 333 -0.36 1.73 6.08
C VAL A 333 -0.26 1.39 4.59
N LEU A 334 -1.19 1.94 3.81
CA LEU A 334 -1.21 1.87 2.35
C LEU A 334 -0.68 3.19 1.78
N THR A 335 0.42 3.12 1.03
CA THR A 335 1.13 4.31 0.54
C THR A 335 1.59 4.16 -0.90
N ASP A 336 1.72 5.30 -1.57
CA ASP A 336 2.37 5.42 -2.88
C ASP A 336 3.92 5.43 -2.75
N PHE A 337 4.47 5.65 -1.56
CA PHE A 337 5.91 5.79 -1.26
C PHE A 337 6.34 4.83 -0.13
N PRO A 338 6.48 3.52 -0.40
CA PRO A 338 6.72 2.49 0.64
C PRO A 338 8.05 2.62 1.40
N ILE A 339 9.01 3.40 0.89
CA ILE A 339 10.27 3.69 1.59
C ILE A 339 10.06 4.40 2.92
N THR A 340 9.16 5.38 3.00
CA THR A 340 8.99 6.20 4.20
C THR A 340 8.38 5.46 5.38
N PRO A 341 7.28 4.69 5.24
CA PRO A 341 6.83 3.85 6.35
C PRO A 341 7.78 2.69 6.65
N SER A 342 8.60 2.24 5.68
CA SER A 342 9.67 1.28 5.97
C SER A 342 10.70 1.87 6.94
N GLU A 343 11.10 3.12 6.70
CA GLU A 343 11.98 3.88 7.60
C GLU A 343 11.33 4.15 8.96
N ALA A 344 10.05 4.53 8.98
CA ALA A 344 9.31 4.79 10.22
C ALA A 344 9.25 3.53 11.11
N VAL A 345 8.85 2.39 10.53
CA VAL A 345 8.81 1.11 11.25
C VAL A 345 10.21 0.65 11.68
N GLY A 346 11.22 0.88 10.84
CA GLY A 346 12.62 0.54 11.15
C GLY A 346 13.19 1.36 12.32
N SER A 347 12.88 2.66 12.37
CA SER A 347 13.35 3.57 13.42
C SER A 347 12.81 3.21 14.81
N CYS A 348 11.53 2.83 14.90
CA CYS A 348 10.93 2.40 16.16
C CYS A 348 11.46 1.04 16.68
N ARG A 349 12.00 0.18 15.81
CA ARG A 349 12.61 -1.11 16.24
C ARG A 349 13.98 -0.94 16.91
N LEU A 350 14.62 0.21 16.75
CA LEU A 350 15.98 0.48 17.26
C LEU A 350 15.98 1.24 18.59
N LEU A 351 14.82 1.70 19.06
CA LEU A 351 14.61 2.35 20.35
C LEU A 351 14.12 1.31 21.38
#